data_AF-A0A5J6JGG5-F1
#
_entry.id   AF-A0A5J6JGG5-F1
#
_cell.length_a   1.000
_cell.length_b   1.000
_cell.length_c   1.000
_cell.angle_alpha   90.00
_cell.angle_beta   90.00
_cell.angle_gamma   90.00
#
_symmetry.space_group_name_H-M   'P 1'
#
loop_
_entity.id
_entity.type
_entity.pdbx_description
1 polymer ?
#
loop_
_entity_poly.entity_id
_entity_poly.type
_entity_poly.pdbx_seq_one_letter_code
_entity_poly.pdbx_strand_id
1 'polypeptide(L)'
;MTTVLASAGLVLGAGGAAHAATPLPAHVFAPYFEAYNGDSPADLAQKSGAKYLTMAFVQTEAKGSCTPYWNGDKGQPVSASVFGADFATIRSRGGDVIPSFGGYAADNGGTEIADSCTSVDAIAAAYEKVITTYEVSRLDMDIEDNSLTNKAGIDRRNQAIKKVQDWAAANGRPLQVSYTLPTTTSGLASSGLAVLKSAKAAGAQVDVVNLMTFDYYDGATHHMATDTQTAATGLHDQLAALYPAKTPAQLWGMIGVTEMPGIDDYGPAETFTTADATAVYDWASGKGINTLSFWALQRDNGGCPGTGGSDSCSGIVQDPWYFSHTFAPFTGGGGPVADDFSLAVAPGSASVAPGGSTSAAVNTAVVSGAAHAVALTASGAPAGVTASVDPATVTAGGSARLTVTASASAAPGTYPITVTGTAGGLTHTAVLTLTVSGPGGGSGALVNGGFESGALAPWTCESGGSVVGTPAHGGSYALKTAPTSSQTGECAQTLTLAPNTKYTLAGWVQGSYAYLGVRGGASASAWTSSAGWSRLAVPFTTGASGTVTVYLHGWYGQGAVYGDDLSVG
;
A
#
# COMPACT_ATOMS: atom_id res chain seq x y z
N MET A 1 -73.10 -6.38 -15.24
CA MET A 1 -71.91 -6.38 -16.11
C MET A 1 -71.22 -5.05 -15.93
N THR A 2 -70.01 -5.11 -15.41
CA THR A 2 -69.25 -4.04 -14.77
C THR A 2 -68.53 -3.19 -15.81
N THR A 3 -68.80 -1.89 -15.79
CA THR A 3 -68.12 -0.90 -16.64
C THR A 3 -66.79 -0.52 -15.96
N VAL A 4 -65.67 -0.83 -16.60
CA VAL A 4 -64.32 -0.49 -16.12
C VAL A 4 -64.02 0.96 -16.49
N LEU A 5 -63.85 1.83 -15.48
CA LEU A 5 -63.24 3.15 -15.63
C LEU A 5 -61.72 3.00 -15.70
N ALA A 6 -61.12 3.53 -16.78
CA ALA A 6 -59.68 3.69 -16.90
C ALA A 6 -59.25 4.99 -16.20
N SER A 7 -58.53 4.86 -15.09
CA SER A 7 -57.86 5.98 -14.43
C SER A 7 -56.42 6.08 -14.96
N ALA A 8 -56.11 7.16 -15.70
CA ALA A 8 -54.75 7.49 -16.07
C ALA A 8 -53.97 7.92 -14.81
N GLY A 9 -53.00 7.09 -14.39
CA GLY A 9 -52.09 7.43 -13.30
C GLY A 9 -51.07 8.46 -13.76
N LEU A 10 -51.13 9.66 -13.17
CA LEU A 10 -50.09 10.68 -13.25
C LEU A 10 -48.89 10.15 -12.45
N VAL A 11 -47.83 9.71 -13.14
CA VAL A 11 -46.55 9.40 -12.50
C VAL A 11 -45.88 10.72 -12.14
N LEU A 12 -46.13 11.20 -10.93
CA LEU A 12 -45.29 12.21 -10.29
C LEU A 12 -43.93 11.56 -10.04
N GLY A 13 -42.95 11.87 -10.88
CA GLY A 13 -41.56 11.59 -10.58
C GLY A 13 -41.24 12.25 -9.25
N ALA A 14 -40.99 11.42 -8.23
CA ALA A 14 -40.39 11.89 -6.98
C ALA A 14 -38.98 12.37 -7.33
N GLY A 15 -38.82 13.66 -7.59
CA GLY A 15 -37.53 14.31 -7.47
C GLY A 15 -37.07 14.07 -6.04
N GLY A 16 -36.08 13.21 -5.86
CA GLY A 16 -35.44 13.03 -4.57
C GLY A 16 -35.03 14.39 -4.07
N ALA A 17 -35.49 14.77 -2.87
CA ALA A 17 -34.97 15.95 -2.20
C ALA A 17 -33.45 15.80 -2.14
N ALA A 18 -32.72 16.72 -2.79
CA ALA A 18 -31.27 16.77 -2.75
C ALA A 18 -30.87 16.75 -1.28
N HIS A 19 -30.23 15.66 -0.84
CA HIS A 19 -29.66 15.59 0.50
C HIS A 19 -28.59 16.68 0.57
N ALA A 20 -28.74 17.63 1.48
CA ALA A 20 -27.72 18.64 1.70
C ALA A 20 -26.40 17.95 2.08
N ALA A 21 -25.30 18.44 1.52
CA ALA A 21 -23.95 17.96 1.81
C ALA A 21 -23.69 17.91 3.32
N THR A 22 -23.02 16.86 3.78
CA THR A 22 -22.68 16.73 5.21
C THR A 22 -21.61 17.78 5.53
N PRO A 23 -21.77 18.60 6.59
CA PRO A 23 -20.70 19.50 7.01
C PRO A 23 -19.41 18.74 7.32
N LEU A 24 -18.27 19.31 6.95
CA LEU A 24 -16.97 18.74 7.36
C LEU A 24 -16.82 18.80 8.90
N PRO A 25 -16.05 17.87 9.49
CA PRO A 25 -15.65 17.97 10.89
C PRO A 25 -14.97 19.31 11.22
N ALA A 26 -15.06 19.74 12.48
CA ALA A 26 -14.44 20.99 12.95
C ALA A 26 -12.90 20.99 12.83
N HIS A 27 -12.30 19.80 12.93
CA HIS A 27 -10.90 19.52 12.69
C HIS A 27 -10.82 18.47 11.58
N VAL A 28 -10.16 18.78 10.47
CA VAL A 28 -10.09 17.91 9.30
C VAL A 28 -8.66 17.82 8.77
N PHE A 29 -8.21 16.59 8.50
CA PHE A 29 -7.03 16.36 7.67
C PHE A 29 -7.48 16.07 6.24
N ALA A 30 -7.10 16.93 5.30
CA ALA A 30 -7.52 16.83 3.91
C ALA A 30 -6.36 17.19 2.95
N PRO A 31 -5.39 16.28 2.73
CA PRO A 31 -4.25 16.55 1.86
C PRO A 31 -4.70 16.82 0.42
N TYR A 32 -3.88 17.56 -0.31
CA TYR A 32 -4.13 17.80 -1.72
C TYR A 32 -3.99 16.52 -2.53
N PHE A 33 -4.90 16.31 -3.48
CA PHE A 33 -4.83 15.27 -4.49
C PHE A 33 -4.68 15.92 -5.86
N GLU A 34 -3.63 15.56 -6.59
CA GLU A 34 -3.38 16.04 -7.94
C GLU A 34 -4.33 15.37 -8.95
N ALA A 35 -5.34 16.08 -9.44
CA ALA A 35 -6.36 15.53 -10.35
C ALA A 35 -5.86 15.30 -11.79
N TYR A 36 -4.64 15.71 -12.13
CA TYR A 36 -4.08 15.65 -13.48
C TYR A 36 -3.24 14.40 -13.78
N ASN A 37 -2.95 13.58 -12.77
CA ASN A 37 -2.06 12.43 -12.94
C ASN A 37 -2.79 11.12 -13.37
N GLY A 38 -4.13 11.10 -13.35
CA GLY A 38 -4.96 9.97 -13.76
C GLY A 38 -5.21 8.92 -12.68
N ASP A 39 -4.72 9.11 -11.45
CA ASP A 39 -5.00 8.22 -10.32
C ASP A 39 -6.46 8.28 -9.88
N SER A 40 -6.94 7.22 -9.20
CA SER A 40 -8.25 7.22 -8.55
C SER A 40 -8.15 7.87 -7.16
N PRO A 41 -8.92 8.95 -6.89
CA PRO A 41 -8.99 9.55 -5.57
C PRO A 41 -9.43 8.55 -4.49
N ALA A 42 -10.40 7.67 -4.80
CA ALA A 42 -10.91 6.71 -3.83
C ALA A 42 -9.90 5.62 -3.48
N ASP A 43 -9.10 5.19 -4.45
CA ASP A 43 -8.05 4.19 -4.23
C ASP A 43 -6.90 4.76 -3.41
N LEU A 44 -6.44 5.99 -3.71
CA LEU A 44 -5.36 6.62 -2.96
C LEU A 44 -5.80 6.99 -1.55
N ALA A 45 -7.00 7.55 -1.37
CA ALA A 45 -7.61 7.78 -0.06
C ALA A 45 -7.63 6.51 0.80
N GLN A 46 -7.93 5.35 0.20
CA GLN A 46 -7.94 4.08 0.90
C GLN A 46 -6.53 3.62 1.30
N LYS A 47 -5.56 3.76 0.41
CA LYS A 47 -4.18 3.32 0.63
C LYS A 47 -3.47 4.18 1.68
N SER A 48 -3.73 5.47 1.69
CA SER A 48 -3.10 6.42 2.60
C SER A 48 -3.81 6.57 3.95
N GLY A 49 -5.07 6.14 4.03
CA GLY A 49 -5.93 6.37 5.19
C GLY A 49 -6.53 7.78 5.26
N ALA A 50 -6.22 8.67 4.30
CA ALA A 50 -6.82 9.99 4.21
C ALA A 50 -8.30 9.89 3.81
N LYS A 51 -9.20 10.18 4.74
CA LYS A 51 -10.66 10.12 4.48
C LYS A 51 -11.18 11.34 3.75
N TYR A 52 -10.53 12.49 3.90
CA TYR A 52 -10.90 13.73 3.24
C TYR A 52 -9.80 14.12 2.28
N LEU A 53 -10.14 14.67 1.12
CA LEU A 53 -9.15 15.11 0.12
C LEU A 53 -9.48 16.53 -0.36
N THR A 54 -8.45 17.35 -0.54
CA THR A 54 -8.55 18.63 -1.25
C THR A 54 -8.18 18.38 -2.72
N MET A 55 -9.11 18.59 -3.65
CA MET A 55 -8.96 18.18 -5.04
C MET A 55 -8.41 19.34 -5.88
N ALA A 56 -7.19 19.21 -6.38
CA ALA A 56 -6.47 20.20 -7.16
C ALA A 56 -6.49 19.86 -8.67
N PHE A 57 -6.84 20.75 -9.60
CA PHE A 57 -7.49 22.06 -9.39
C PHE A 57 -8.64 22.25 -10.38
N VAL A 58 -9.60 23.09 -10.00
CA VAL A 58 -10.65 23.61 -10.89
C VAL A 58 -10.20 24.96 -11.43
N GLN A 59 -10.12 25.08 -12.75
CA GLN A 59 -9.73 26.32 -13.45
C GLN A 59 -10.49 26.45 -14.77
N THR A 60 -10.30 27.56 -15.47
CA THR A 60 -10.84 27.74 -16.83
C THR A 60 -9.87 27.15 -17.86
N GLU A 61 -10.36 26.82 -19.05
CA GLU A 61 -9.49 26.24 -20.09
C GLU A 61 -8.49 27.25 -20.69
N ALA A 62 -8.81 28.53 -20.57
CA ALA A 62 -8.11 29.63 -21.20
C ALA A 62 -8.62 30.96 -20.63
N LYS A 63 -7.71 31.93 -20.56
CA LYS A 63 -8.01 33.30 -20.15
C LYS A 63 -9.18 33.89 -20.95
N GLY A 64 -10.12 34.50 -20.26
CA GLY A 64 -11.34 35.08 -20.83
C GLY A 64 -12.55 34.14 -20.81
N SER A 65 -12.37 32.86 -20.48
CA SER A 65 -13.46 31.91 -20.26
C SER A 65 -14.07 32.06 -18.86
N CYS A 66 -15.34 31.66 -18.73
CA CYS A 66 -16.07 31.57 -17.47
C CYS A 66 -16.48 30.14 -17.11
N THR A 67 -15.99 29.15 -17.85
CA THR A 67 -16.41 27.75 -17.65
C THR A 67 -15.36 26.99 -16.82
N PRO A 68 -15.74 26.38 -15.69
CA PRO A 68 -14.81 25.59 -14.89
C PRO A 68 -14.64 24.17 -15.46
N TYR A 69 -13.39 23.72 -15.47
CA TYR A 69 -12.95 22.36 -15.80
C TYR A 69 -11.92 21.90 -14.77
N TRP A 70 -11.85 20.60 -14.52
CA TRP A 70 -10.70 20.04 -13.82
C TRP A 70 -9.46 20.23 -14.69
N ASN A 71 -8.39 20.75 -14.11
CA ASN A 71 -7.11 21.01 -14.76
C ASN A 71 -7.19 21.93 -15.99
N GLY A 72 -8.30 22.66 -16.19
CA GLY A 72 -8.55 23.44 -17.40
C GLY A 72 -8.79 22.57 -18.65
N ASP A 73 -8.95 21.27 -18.49
CA ASP A 73 -9.13 20.33 -19.60
C ASP A 73 -10.62 20.20 -19.97
N LYS A 74 -10.97 20.52 -21.21
CA LYS A 74 -12.32 20.33 -21.74
C LYS A 74 -12.78 18.87 -21.72
N GLY A 75 -11.86 17.91 -21.71
CA GLY A 75 -12.12 16.49 -21.54
C GLY A 75 -12.53 16.11 -20.12
N GLN A 76 -12.29 16.98 -19.13
CA GLN A 76 -12.62 16.78 -17.72
C GLN A 76 -13.59 17.87 -17.21
N PRO A 77 -14.81 17.95 -17.77
CA PRO A 77 -15.80 18.93 -17.31
C PRO A 77 -16.22 18.64 -15.87
N VAL A 78 -16.60 19.69 -15.14
CA VAL A 78 -17.35 19.57 -13.89
C VAL A 78 -18.67 18.85 -14.19
N SER A 79 -18.69 17.55 -13.91
CA SER A 79 -19.73 16.59 -14.25
C SER A 79 -19.61 15.36 -13.36
N ALA A 80 -20.71 14.71 -13.01
CA ALA A 80 -20.70 13.46 -12.24
C ALA A 80 -19.93 12.32 -12.95
N SER A 81 -19.74 12.39 -14.27
CA SER A 81 -18.92 11.44 -15.03
C SER A 81 -17.42 11.57 -14.75
N VAL A 82 -16.97 12.68 -14.16
CA VAL A 82 -15.58 12.96 -13.81
C VAL A 82 -15.50 12.99 -12.28
N PHE A 83 -14.78 12.03 -11.69
CA PHE A 83 -14.62 11.80 -10.25
C PHE A 83 -15.88 11.51 -9.41
N GLY A 84 -17.10 11.63 -9.97
CA GLY A 84 -18.33 11.43 -9.18
C GLY A 84 -18.43 10.06 -8.51
N ALA A 85 -17.95 8.99 -9.17
CA ALA A 85 -17.91 7.64 -8.60
C ALA A 85 -16.88 7.51 -7.46
N ASP A 86 -15.71 8.12 -7.59
CA ASP A 86 -14.69 8.16 -6.54
C ASP A 86 -15.18 8.92 -5.32
N PHE A 87 -15.79 10.10 -5.52
CA PHE A 87 -16.31 10.92 -4.42
C PHE A 87 -17.44 10.20 -3.68
N ALA A 88 -18.34 9.51 -4.40
CA ALA A 88 -19.35 8.66 -3.78
C ALA A 88 -18.73 7.51 -2.97
N THR A 89 -17.64 6.91 -3.47
CA THR A 89 -16.91 5.84 -2.77
C THR A 89 -16.23 6.36 -1.50
N ILE A 90 -15.57 7.52 -1.55
CA ILE A 90 -14.97 8.18 -0.38
C ILE A 90 -16.05 8.45 0.69
N ARG A 91 -17.20 9.00 0.29
CA ARG A 91 -18.34 9.25 1.19
C ARG A 91 -18.89 7.98 1.82
N SER A 92 -18.97 6.89 1.05
CA SER A 92 -19.40 5.59 1.59
C SER A 92 -18.48 5.06 2.70
N ARG A 93 -17.24 5.56 2.79
CA ARG A 93 -16.22 5.22 3.80
C ARG A 93 -16.12 6.26 4.93
N GLY A 94 -17.05 7.20 5.00
CA GLY A 94 -17.10 8.24 6.04
C GLY A 94 -16.18 9.44 5.80
N GLY A 95 -15.79 9.65 4.54
CA GLY A 95 -14.99 10.78 4.07
C GLY A 95 -15.79 11.80 3.26
N ASP A 96 -15.11 12.82 2.73
CA ASP A 96 -15.65 13.74 1.71
C ASP A 96 -14.52 14.41 0.93
N VAL A 97 -14.83 15.30 -0.01
CA VAL A 97 -13.83 16.04 -0.80
C VAL A 97 -14.07 17.55 -0.78
N ILE A 98 -13.00 18.30 -1.00
CA ILE A 98 -12.97 19.77 -1.06
C ILE A 98 -12.41 20.16 -2.45
N PRO A 99 -13.24 20.53 -3.43
CA PRO A 99 -12.74 21.06 -4.70
C PRO A 99 -11.98 22.38 -4.47
N SER A 100 -10.73 22.42 -4.93
CA SER A 100 -9.87 23.60 -4.87
C SER A 100 -9.81 24.30 -6.23
N PHE A 101 -10.00 25.61 -6.23
CA PHE A 101 -9.90 26.48 -7.40
C PHE A 101 -8.58 27.23 -7.39
N GLY A 102 -7.94 27.38 -8.55
CA GLY A 102 -6.70 28.14 -8.70
C GLY A 102 -5.47 27.24 -8.74
N GLY A 103 -4.47 27.57 -7.93
CA GLY A 103 -3.16 26.95 -7.91
C GLY A 103 -2.16 27.63 -8.86
N TYR A 104 -0.86 27.48 -8.60
CA TYR A 104 0.24 28.18 -9.26
C TYR A 104 0.09 28.32 -10.79
N ALA A 105 -0.20 27.20 -11.48
CA ALA A 105 -0.34 27.19 -12.94
C ALA A 105 -1.56 28.02 -13.43
N ALA A 106 -2.68 27.95 -12.71
CA ALA A 106 -3.90 28.68 -13.04
C ALA A 106 -3.67 30.19 -12.92
N ASP A 107 -3.03 30.58 -11.83
CA ASP A 107 -2.82 31.95 -11.40
C ASP A 107 -1.81 32.64 -12.31
N ASN A 108 -0.71 31.96 -12.65
CA ASN A 108 0.28 32.46 -13.60
C ASN A 108 -0.27 32.47 -15.04
N GLY A 109 -1.12 31.50 -15.40
CA GLY A 109 -1.76 31.42 -16.72
C GLY A 109 -2.92 32.40 -16.91
N GLY A 110 -3.39 33.07 -15.86
CA GLY A 110 -4.61 33.89 -15.88
C GLY A 110 -5.87 33.08 -16.19
N THR A 111 -5.86 31.80 -15.80
CA THR A 111 -6.95 30.84 -15.99
C THR A 111 -7.67 30.49 -14.70
N GLU A 112 -7.20 30.95 -13.54
CA GLU A 112 -8.03 31.04 -12.34
C GLU A 112 -9.32 31.80 -12.67
N ILE A 113 -10.44 31.31 -12.15
CA ILE A 113 -11.74 31.71 -12.67
C ILE A 113 -12.05 33.20 -12.47
N ALA A 114 -11.61 33.77 -11.35
CA ALA A 114 -11.71 35.19 -11.10
C ALA A 114 -10.62 36.00 -11.80
N ASP A 115 -9.55 35.43 -12.35
CA ASP A 115 -8.64 36.17 -13.24
C ASP A 115 -9.06 36.10 -14.71
N SER A 116 -9.73 35.02 -15.08
CA SER A 116 -10.20 34.75 -16.43
C SER A 116 -11.55 35.41 -16.76
N CYS A 117 -12.55 35.31 -15.87
CA CYS A 117 -13.94 35.69 -16.15
C CYS A 117 -14.34 37.02 -15.50
N THR A 118 -14.67 38.06 -16.27
CA THR A 118 -14.98 39.39 -15.69
C THR A 118 -16.37 39.54 -15.05
N SER A 119 -17.26 38.54 -15.18
CA SER A 119 -18.62 38.59 -14.62
C SER A 119 -18.69 37.90 -13.26
N VAL A 120 -19.00 38.67 -12.21
CA VAL A 120 -19.21 38.15 -10.84
C VAL A 120 -20.31 37.10 -10.80
N ASP A 121 -21.41 37.29 -11.55
CA ASP A 121 -22.52 36.33 -11.60
C ASP A 121 -22.10 35.01 -12.27
N ALA A 122 -21.27 35.08 -13.31
CA ALA A 122 -20.79 33.87 -13.97
C ALA A 122 -19.79 33.10 -13.10
N ILE A 123 -18.92 33.80 -12.35
CA ILE A 123 -18.04 33.17 -11.36
C ILE A 123 -18.87 32.49 -10.26
N ALA A 124 -19.89 33.17 -9.72
CA ALA A 124 -20.78 32.60 -8.70
C ALA A 124 -21.50 31.34 -9.24
N ALA A 125 -22.04 31.40 -10.46
CA ALA A 125 -22.66 30.24 -11.10
C ALA A 125 -21.70 29.06 -11.30
N ALA A 126 -20.41 29.33 -11.55
CA ALA A 126 -19.40 28.29 -11.67
C ALA A 126 -19.10 27.61 -10.33
N TYR A 127 -19.00 28.36 -9.23
CA TYR A 127 -18.91 27.81 -7.88
C TYR A 127 -20.16 26.99 -7.53
N GLU A 128 -21.37 27.52 -7.77
CA GLU A 128 -22.63 26.79 -7.57
C GLU A 128 -22.67 25.49 -8.37
N LYS A 129 -22.19 25.50 -9.62
CA LYS A 129 -22.09 24.30 -10.46
C LYS A 129 -21.22 23.22 -9.81
N VAL A 130 -20.05 23.56 -9.29
CA VAL A 130 -19.18 22.59 -8.60
C VAL A 130 -19.85 22.05 -7.34
N ILE A 131 -20.43 22.93 -6.51
CA ILE A 131 -21.09 22.55 -5.24
C ILE A 131 -22.30 21.64 -5.49
N THR A 132 -23.10 21.90 -6.52
CA THR A 132 -24.28 21.07 -6.87
C THR A 132 -23.90 19.79 -7.61
N THR A 133 -22.90 19.82 -8.49
CA THR A 133 -22.48 18.63 -9.22
C THR A 133 -21.92 17.55 -8.29
N TYR A 134 -21.13 17.97 -7.31
CA TYR A 134 -20.45 17.05 -6.41
C TYR A 134 -21.04 16.97 -5.01
N GLU A 135 -22.09 17.74 -4.70
CA GLU A 135 -22.73 17.80 -3.38
C GLU A 135 -21.70 18.00 -2.24
N VAL A 136 -20.81 18.99 -2.41
CA VAL A 136 -19.76 19.33 -1.43
C VAL A 136 -20.20 20.47 -0.51
N SER A 137 -19.69 20.48 0.73
CA SER A 137 -19.98 21.52 1.73
C SER A 137 -18.82 22.48 2.00
N ARG A 138 -17.69 22.32 1.30
CA ARG A 138 -16.55 23.24 1.34
C ARG A 138 -15.96 23.43 -0.06
N LEU A 139 -15.63 24.67 -0.40
CA LEU A 139 -14.74 25.00 -1.51
C LEU A 139 -13.43 25.54 -0.95
N ASP A 140 -12.34 25.26 -1.65
CA ASP A 140 -11.04 25.85 -1.38
C ASP A 140 -10.63 26.82 -2.50
N MET A 141 -10.08 27.96 -2.12
CA MET A 141 -9.59 29.00 -3.02
C MET A 141 -8.08 29.07 -2.84
N ASP A 142 -7.36 28.36 -3.69
CA ASP A 142 -5.91 28.38 -3.72
C ASP A 142 -5.44 29.56 -4.57
N ILE A 143 -4.87 30.57 -3.91
CA ILE A 143 -4.56 31.87 -4.52
C ILE A 143 -3.10 32.19 -4.27
N GLU A 144 -2.36 32.24 -5.36
CA GLU A 144 -0.91 32.31 -5.43
C GLU A 144 -0.46 33.38 -6.45
N ASP A 145 0.84 33.67 -6.45
CA ASP A 145 1.54 34.49 -7.46
C ASP A 145 0.73 35.72 -7.98
N ASN A 146 0.43 35.76 -9.28
CA ASN A 146 -0.20 36.90 -9.93
C ASN A 146 -1.62 37.17 -9.42
N SER A 147 -2.33 36.14 -8.96
CA SER A 147 -3.69 36.25 -8.44
C SER A 147 -3.72 36.94 -7.06
N LEU A 148 -2.61 36.95 -6.32
CA LEU A 148 -2.46 37.70 -5.06
C LEU A 148 -2.32 39.21 -5.24
N THR A 149 -1.99 39.68 -6.44
CA THR A 149 -1.79 41.12 -6.72
C THR A 149 -2.76 41.67 -7.77
N ASN A 150 -3.51 40.81 -8.45
CA ASN A 150 -4.61 41.22 -9.33
C ASN A 150 -5.83 41.70 -8.54
N LYS A 151 -5.83 42.98 -8.13
CA LYS A 151 -6.92 43.58 -7.34
C LYS A 151 -8.32 43.35 -7.94
N ALA A 152 -8.46 43.46 -9.26
CA ALA A 152 -9.75 43.29 -9.92
C ALA A 152 -10.25 41.84 -9.88
N GLY A 153 -9.33 40.86 -9.94
CA GLY A 153 -9.64 39.45 -9.74
C GLY A 153 -10.06 39.16 -8.30
N ILE A 154 -9.25 39.61 -7.34
CA ILE A 154 -9.52 39.47 -5.89
C ILE A 154 -10.92 40.00 -5.53
N ASP A 155 -11.27 41.22 -5.97
CA ASP A 155 -12.56 41.81 -5.65
C ASP A 155 -13.73 41.02 -6.26
N ARG A 156 -13.60 40.55 -7.52
CA ARG A 156 -14.63 39.75 -8.17
C ARG A 156 -14.79 38.37 -7.52
N ARG A 157 -13.69 37.71 -7.15
CA ARG A 157 -13.67 36.42 -6.44
C ARG A 157 -14.49 36.52 -5.16
N ASN A 158 -14.18 37.51 -4.32
CA ASN A 158 -14.83 37.70 -3.03
C ASN A 158 -16.30 38.12 -3.14
N GLN A 159 -16.65 38.93 -4.14
CA GLN A 159 -18.05 39.26 -4.44
C GLN A 159 -18.84 38.03 -4.90
N ALA A 160 -18.24 37.16 -5.72
CA ALA A 160 -18.86 35.93 -6.17
C ALA A 160 -19.03 34.92 -5.03
N ILE A 161 -18.02 34.76 -4.17
CA ILE A 161 -18.08 33.94 -2.95
C ILE A 161 -19.24 34.38 -2.07
N LYS A 162 -19.40 35.69 -1.83
CA LYS A 162 -20.54 36.21 -1.06
C LYS A 162 -21.88 35.82 -1.66
N LYS A 163 -22.04 35.94 -2.99
CA LYS A 163 -23.27 35.53 -3.68
C LYS A 163 -23.57 34.04 -3.49
N VAL A 164 -22.54 33.19 -3.60
CA VAL A 164 -22.71 31.75 -3.42
C VAL A 164 -23.00 31.36 -1.97
N GLN A 165 -22.41 32.06 -1.00
CA GLN A 165 -22.75 31.88 0.41
C GLN A 165 -24.20 32.26 0.70
N ASP A 166 -24.69 33.38 0.15
CA ASP A 166 -26.10 33.79 0.27
C ASP A 166 -27.05 32.78 -0.39
N TRP A 167 -26.70 32.31 -1.59
CA TRP A 167 -27.43 31.27 -2.29
C TRP A 167 -27.47 29.97 -1.48
N ALA A 168 -26.34 29.52 -0.94
CA ALA A 168 -26.26 28.28 -0.16
C ALA A 168 -27.13 28.39 1.10
N ALA A 169 -27.05 29.51 1.82
CA ALA A 169 -27.88 29.79 2.99
C ALA A 169 -29.39 29.80 2.64
N ALA A 170 -29.76 30.46 1.55
CA ALA A 170 -31.16 30.52 1.08
C ALA A 170 -31.72 29.14 0.69
N ASN A 171 -30.84 28.21 0.30
CA ASN A 171 -31.20 26.83 -0.07
C ASN A 171 -30.95 25.82 1.07
N GLY A 172 -30.64 26.28 2.29
CA GLY A 172 -30.40 25.40 3.44
C GLY A 172 -29.18 24.50 3.30
N ARG A 173 -28.19 24.90 2.50
CA ARG A 173 -26.96 24.14 2.26
C ARG A 173 -25.84 24.69 3.13
N PRO A 174 -25.17 23.86 3.96
CA PRO A 174 -23.96 24.29 4.65
C PRO A 174 -22.86 24.50 3.61
N LEU A 175 -22.21 25.65 3.65
CA LEU A 175 -21.07 25.97 2.80
C LEU A 175 -19.99 26.67 3.62
N GLN A 176 -18.79 26.11 3.57
CA GLN A 176 -17.56 26.74 4.05
C GLN A 176 -16.69 27.14 2.86
N VAL A 177 -15.94 28.23 3.00
CA VAL A 177 -14.93 28.65 2.04
C VAL A 177 -13.57 28.76 2.72
N SER A 178 -12.64 27.94 2.25
CA SER A 178 -11.22 27.98 2.60
C SER A 178 -10.47 28.89 1.63
N TYR A 179 -9.46 29.59 2.15
CA TYR A 179 -8.49 30.34 1.35
C TYR A 179 -7.12 29.73 1.63
N THR A 180 -6.56 29.02 0.66
CA THR A 180 -5.17 28.56 0.71
C THR A 180 -4.28 29.65 0.15
N LEU A 181 -3.31 30.10 0.95
CA LEU A 181 -2.51 31.30 0.65
C LEU A 181 -1.03 31.08 1.01
N PRO A 182 -0.08 31.57 0.18
CA PRO A 182 1.33 31.63 0.54
C PRO A 182 1.56 32.48 1.79
N THR A 183 2.55 32.08 2.59
CA THR A 183 2.88 32.75 3.85
C THR A 183 4.36 33.12 3.93
N THR A 184 4.68 34.03 4.84
CA THR A 184 6.04 34.12 5.39
C THR A 184 6.10 33.29 6.68
N THR A 185 7.29 33.11 7.26
CA THR A 185 7.47 32.48 8.58
C THR A 185 6.81 33.25 9.74
N SER A 186 6.21 34.42 9.47
CA SER A 186 5.53 35.29 10.44
C SER A 186 4.09 35.64 10.04
N GLY A 187 3.46 34.83 9.19
CA GLY A 187 2.08 34.98 8.71
C GLY A 187 2.01 35.55 7.29
N LEU A 188 0.79 35.90 6.86
CA LEU A 188 0.57 36.33 5.48
C LEU A 188 1.37 37.58 5.14
N ALA A 189 1.96 37.59 3.95
CA ALA A 189 2.46 38.81 3.34
C ALA A 189 1.29 39.81 3.09
N SER A 190 1.64 41.06 2.77
CA SER A 190 0.65 42.11 2.51
C SER A 190 -0.31 41.79 1.37
N SER A 191 0.15 41.03 0.37
CA SER A 191 -0.64 40.54 -0.77
C SER A 191 -1.71 39.53 -0.35
N GLY A 192 -1.34 38.48 0.39
CA GLY A 192 -2.29 37.52 0.97
C GLY A 192 -3.29 38.19 1.92
N LEU A 193 -2.81 39.12 2.77
CA LEU A 193 -3.70 39.88 3.66
C LEU A 193 -4.68 40.79 2.89
N ALA A 194 -4.31 41.26 1.70
CA ALA A 194 -5.21 42.05 0.85
C ALA A 194 -6.40 41.22 0.34
N VAL A 195 -6.21 39.92 0.07
CA VAL A 195 -7.29 38.99 -0.28
C VAL A 195 -8.32 38.92 0.84
N LEU A 196 -7.87 38.69 2.09
CA LEU A 196 -8.77 38.60 3.24
C LEU A 196 -9.48 39.93 3.56
N LYS A 197 -8.78 41.07 3.37
CA LYS A 197 -9.39 42.39 3.52
C LYS A 197 -10.48 42.63 2.48
N SER A 198 -10.29 42.18 1.24
CA SER A 198 -11.31 42.26 0.19
C SER A 198 -12.50 41.34 0.51
N ALA A 199 -12.26 40.13 1.01
CA ALA A 199 -13.32 39.22 1.47
C ALA A 199 -14.21 39.88 2.54
N LYS A 200 -13.58 40.45 3.57
CA LYS A 200 -14.28 41.21 4.61
C LYS A 200 -15.06 42.40 4.05
N ALA A 201 -14.50 43.14 3.08
CA ALA A 201 -15.16 44.28 2.46
C ALA A 201 -16.37 43.86 1.60
N ALA A 202 -16.31 42.72 0.92
CA ALA A 202 -17.43 42.13 0.20
C ALA A 202 -18.49 41.51 1.12
N GLY A 203 -18.18 41.33 2.40
CA GLY A 203 -19.02 40.63 3.37
C GLY A 203 -19.01 39.11 3.20
N ALA A 204 -18.07 38.57 2.42
CA ALA A 204 -17.84 37.13 2.29
C ALA A 204 -17.33 36.57 3.62
N GLN A 205 -17.90 35.46 4.07
CA GLN A 205 -17.38 34.74 5.23
C GLN A 205 -16.10 34.01 4.82
N VAL A 206 -15.09 34.12 5.68
CA VAL A 206 -13.85 33.35 5.59
C VAL A 206 -13.95 32.29 6.68
N ASP A 207 -14.08 31.02 6.29
CA ASP A 207 -14.23 29.92 7.24
C ASP A 207 -12.87 29.36 7.66
N VAL A 208 -11.97 29.20 6.69
CA VAL A 208 -10.59 28.74 6.90
C VAL A 208 -9.62 29.62 6.12
N VAL A 209 -8.50 29.98 6.75
CA VAL A 209 -7.31 30.52 6.10
C VAL A 209 -6.21 29.49 6.28
N ASN A 210 -5.91 28.80 5.20
CA ASN A 210 -5.00 27.68 5.14
C ASN A 210 -3.63 28.17 4.63
N LEU A 211 -2.62 28.20 5.48
CA LEU A 211 -1.30 28.69 5.10
C LEU A 211 -0.51 27.59 4.39
N MET A 212 0.10 27.91 3.25
CA MET A 212 1.15 27.07 2.68
C MET A 212 2.47 27.41 3.37
N THR A 213 2.92 26.53 4.26
CA THR A 213 4.09 26.72 5.13
C THR A 213 5.34 26.06 4.57
N PHE A 214 5.57 26.30 3.28
CA PHE A 214 6.71 25.84 2.50
C PHE A 214 6.97 26.85 1.37
N ASP A 215 8.06 26.67 0.62
CA ASP A 215 8.44 27.55 -0.49
C ASP A 215 8.56 29.02 -0.08
N TYR A 216 9.29 29.29 1.01
CA TYR A 216 9.49 30.66 1.48
C TYR A 216 10.33 31.52 0.52
N TYR A 217 11.20 30.89 -0.29
CA TYR A 217 12.04 31.54 -1.33
C TYR A 217 12.84 32.76 -0.83
N ASP A 218 13.22 32.79 0.45
CA ASP A 218 13.82 33.95 1.10
C ASP A 218 15.35 33.88 1.24
N GLY A 219 15.97 32.81 0.72
CA GLY A 219 17.42 32.62 0.79
C GLY A 219 17.91 31.94 2.08
N ALA A 220 17.01 31.58 3.01
CA ALA A 220 17.37 31.01 4.31
C ALA A 220 17.27 29.47 4.35
N THR A 221 17.79 28.88 5.42
CA THR A 221 17.49 27.50 5.82
C THR A 221 16.43 27.56 6.90
N HIS A 222 15.39 26.74 6.75
CA HIS A 222 14.21 26.80 7.58
C HIS A 222 14.09 25.59 8.51
N HIS A 223 13.43 25.82 9.64
CA HIS A 223 13.04 24.80 10.61
C HIS A 223 11.53 24.61 10.48
N MET A 224 11.12 23.83 9.48
CA MET A 224 9.74 23.84 8.95
C MET A 224 8.63 23.73 10.02
N ALA A 225 8.77 22.86 11.03
CA ALA A 225 7.77 22.79 12.10
C ALA A 225 7.71 24.07 12.95
N THR A 226 8.85 24.72 13.22
CA THR A 226 8.89 25.99 13.95
C THR A 226 8.30 27.12 13.10
N ASP A 227 8.70 27.19 11.83
CA ASP A 227 8.25 28.24 10.91
C ASP A 227 6.74 28.15 10.65
N THR A 228 6.19 26.94 10.59
CA THR A 228 4.74 26.72 10.56
C THR A 228 4.04 27.28 11.79
N GLN A 229 4.57 27.01 12.99
CA GLN A 229 3.97 27.48 14.25
C GLN A 229 4.02 29.01 14.36
N THR A 230 5.12 29.63 13.95
CA THR A 230 5.27 31.09 13.97
C THR A 230 4.44 31.76 12.89
N ALA A 231 4.35 31.17 11.69
CA ALA A 231 3.51 31.67 10.61
C ALA A 231 2.03 31.68 11.01
N ALA A 232 1.54 30.56 11.56
CA ALA A 232 0.17 30.45 12.04
C ALA A 232 -0.12 31.38 13.22
N THR A 233 0.85 31.60 14.12
CA THR A 233 0.70 32.60 15.19
C THR A 233 0.61 34.02 14.63
N GLY A 234 1.43 34.36 13.64
CA GLY A 234 1.33 35.64 12.95
C GLY A 234 -0.01 35.83 12.24
N LEU A 235 -0.52 34.79 11.58
CA LEU A 235 -1.86 34.80 11.00
C LEU A 235 -2.96 34.98 12.06
N HIS A 236 -2.86 34.31 13.21
CA HIS A 236 -3.81 34.49 14.30
C HIS A 236 -3.93 35.97 14.70
N ASP A 237 -2.81 36.68 14.82
CA ASP A 237 -2.80 38.10 15.17
C ASP A 237 -3.36 38.99 14.05
N GLN A 238 -3.07 38.65 12.79
CA GLN A 238 -3.68 39.30 11.62
C GLN A 238 -5.20 39.10 11.59
N LEU A 239 -5.68 37.89 11.89
CA LEU A 239 -7.11 37.58 11.98
C LEU A 239 -7.76 38.28 13.17
N ALA A 240 -7.07 38.42 14.31
CA ALA A 240 -7.57 39.19 15.46
C ALA A 240 -7.80 40.66 15.09
N ALA A 241 -6.88 41.25 14.31
CA ALA A 241 -7.04 42.61 13.79
C ALA A 241 -8.18 42.73 12.77
N LEU A 242 -8.38 41.71 11.92
CA LEU A 242 -9.48 41.68 10.95
C LEU A 242 -10.84 41.39 11.59
N TYR A 243 -10.90 40.59 12.65
CA TYR A 243 -12.14 40.10 13.26
C TYR A 243 -12.11 40.26 14.79
N PRO A 244 -12.07 41.51 15.30
CA PRO A 244 -11.87 41.78 16.73
C PRO A 244 -13.00 41.29 17.64
N ALA A 245 -14.14 40.86 17.08
CA ALA A 245 -15.25 40.28 17.81
C ALA A 245 -15.11 38.76 18.04
N LYS A 246 -14.17 38.08 17.37
CA LYS A 246 -13.95 36.64 17.54
C LYS A 246 -13.05 36.38 18.74
N THR A 247 -13.32 35.30 19.45
CA THR A 247 -12.46 34.83 20.55
C THR A 247 -11.17 34.22 20.00
N PRO A 248 -10.10 34.12 20.81
CA PRO A 248 -8.88 33.43 20.38
C PRO A 248 -9.11 32.00 19.88
N ALA A 249 -10.00 31.23 20.52
CA ALA A 249 -10.34 29.87 20.07
C ALA A 249 -11.05 29.88 18.70
N GLN A 250 -11.93 30.84 18.45
CA GLN A 250 -12.56 30.99 17.14
C GLN A 250 -11.55 31.40 16.06
N LEU A 251 -10.54 32.21 16.40
CA LEU A 251 -9.48 32.60 15.48
C LEU A 251 -8.57 31.42 15.15
N TRP A 252 -8.15 30.63 16.13
CA TRP A 252 -7.41 29.38 15.88
C TRP A 252 -8.24 28.39 15.05
N GLY A 253 -9.54 28.24 15.35
CA GLY A 253 -10.46 27.42 14.57
C GLY A 253 -10.74 27.92 13.14
N MET A 254 -10.18 29.06 12.73
CA MET A 254 -10.16 29.54 11.34
C MET A 254 -8.83 29.24 10.63
N ILE A 255 -7.81 28.74 11.32
CA ILE A 255 -6.48 28.54 10.72
C ILE A 255 -6.38 27.12 10.18
N GLY A 256 -5.80 26.96 8.99
CA GLY A 256 -5.27 25.71 8.49
C GLY A 256 -3.78 25.85 8.17
N VAL A 257 -3.07 24.74 8.10
CA VAL A 257 -1.71 24.69 7.56
C VAL A 257 -1.59 23.56 6.54
N THR A 258 -0.90 23.84 5.45
CA THR A 258 -0.56 22.93 4.37
C THR A 258 0.95 22.86 4.27
N GLU A 259 1.48 21.68 4.53
CA GLU A 259 2.91 21.39 4.43
C GLU A 259 3.28 20.89 3.03
N MET A 260 4.57 20.81 2.71
CA MET A 260 5.04 20.06 1.54
C MET A 260 5.95 18.93 2.03
N PRO A 261 5.52 17.64 2.02
CA PRO A 261 6.29 16.57 2.64
C PRO A 261 7.66 16.40 1.98
N GLY A 262 8.72 16.24 2.79
CA GLY A 262 10.09 16.13 2.31
C GLY A 262 10.64 17.44 1.74
N ILE A 263 11.41 17.36 0.67
CA ILE A 263 12.10 18.49 0.06
C ILE A 263 11.12 19.24 -0.85
N ASP A 264 10.93 20.53 -0.60
CA ASP A 264 10.03 21.37 -1.40
C ASP A 264 10.69 21.87 -2.71
N ASP A 265 10.05 22.83 -3.39
CA ASP A 265 10.52 23.37 -4.66
C ASP A 265 11.74 24.29 -4.50
N TYR A 266 11.92 24.92 -3.32
CA TYR A 266 13.12 25.68 -3.00
C TYR A 266 14.35 24.77 -2.81
N GLY A 267 14.15 23.58 -2.26
CA GLY A 267 15.15 22.52 -2.18
C GLY A 267 15.58 22.18 -0.74
N PRO A 268 16.72 21.49 -0.52
CA PRO A 268 17.05 20.87 0.77
C PRO A 268 17.18 21.82 1.98
N ALA A 269 17.18 23.14 1.75
CA ALA A 269 17.12 24.15 2.80
C ALA A 269 15.73 24.24 3.46
N GLU A 270 14.70 23.78 2.77
CA GLU A 270 13.32 23.63 3.23
C GLU A 270 12.94 22.15 3.07
N THR A 271 13.10 21.39 4.15
CA THR A 271 12.76 19.95 4.16
C THR A 271 11.83 19.68 5.33
N PHE A 272 10.56 19.37 5.02
CA PHE A 272 9.57 18.96 6.01
C PHE A 272 9.78 17.48 6.34
N THR A 273 10.40 17.20 7.48
CA THR A 273 10.77 15.85 7.89
C THR A 273 9.62 15.10 8.55
N THR A 274 9.77 13.79 8.72
CA THR A 274 8.84 12.96 9.50
C THR A 274 8.73 13.42 10.97
N ALA A 275 9.81 13.95 11.53
CA ALA A 275 9.80 14.55 12.87
C ALA A 275 9.01 15.86 12.92
N ASP A 276 9.12 16.69 11.86
CA ASP A 276 8.34 17.92 11.74
C ASP A 276 6.84 17.62 11.67
N ALA A 277 6.44 16.58 10.93
CA ALA A 277 5.04 16.13 10.87
C ALA A 277 4.47 15.83 12.27
N THR A 278 5.19 15.07 13.08
CA THR A 278 4.73 14.77 14.45
C THR A 278 4.62 16.05 15.29
N ALA A 279 5.61 16.95 15.20
CA ALA A 279 5.61 18.21 15.94
C ALA A 279 4.46 19.15 15.53
N VAL A 280 4.20 19.28 14.22
CA VAL A 280 3.09 20.08 13.69
C VAL A 280 1.75 19.48 14.09
N TYR A 281 1.58 18.17 14.01
CA TYR A 281 0.36 17.50 14.43
C TYR A 281 0.01 17.81 15.89
N ASP A 282 0.98 17.60 16.80
CA ASP A 282 0.77 17.78 18.23
C ASP A 282 0.44 19.24 18.56
N TRP A 283 1.15 20.17 17.93
CA TRP A 283 0.88 21.60 18.07
C TRP A 283 -0.51 21.97 17.52
N ALA A 284 -0.85 21.52 16.31
CA ALA A 284 -2.11 21.82 15.64
C ALA A 284 -3.31 21.32 16.45
N SER A 285 -3.20 20.08 16.96
CA SER A 285 -4.19 19.46 17.85
C SER A 285 -4.31 20.24 19.16
N GLY A 286 -3.18 20.63 19.78
CA GLY A 286 -3.16 21.40 21.02
C GLY A 286 -3.73 22.82 20.88
N LYS A 287 -3.56 23.46 19.71
CA LYS A 287 -4.13 24.77 19.40
C LYS A 287 -5.60 24.71 18.99
N GLY A 288 -6.04 23.58 18.44
CA GLY A 288 -7.38 23.41 17.89
C GLY A 288 -7.55 24.17 16.57
N ILE A 289 -6.57 24.10 15.67
CA ILE A 289 -6.70 24.67 14.33
C ILE A 289 -7.74 23.91 13.49
N ASN A 290 -8.26 24.49 12.41
CA ASN A 290 -9.29 23.85 11.59
C ASN A 290 -8.78 22.70 10.75
N THR A 291 -7.67 22.92 10.03
CA THR A 291 -7.26 22.06 8.92
C THR A 291 -5.78 21.73 9.01
N LEU A 292 -5.45 20.44 8.91
CA LEU A 292 -4.13 19.99 8.48
C LEU A 292 -4.24 19.52 7.03
N SER A 293 -3.26 19.85 6.22
CA SER A 293 -3.17 19.41 4.84
C SER A 293 -1.71 19.31 4.45
N PHE A 294 -1.45 18.81 3.25
CA PHE A 294 -0.15 18.92 2.63
C PHE A 294 -0.24 18.80 1.10
N TRP A 295 0.75 19.32 0.39
CA TRP A 295 1.00 19.20 -1.03
C TRP A 295 2.07 18.13 -1.30
N ALA A 296 1.75 16.94 -1.82
CA ALA A 296 0.43 16.40 -2.13
C ALA A 296 0.41 14.91 -1.78
N LEU A 297 -0.78 14.30 -1.76
CA LEU A 297 -0.99 12.91 -1.38
C LEU A 297 -0.05 11.98 -2.16
N GLN A 298 0.09 12.20 -3.46
CA GLN A 298 0.96 11.40 -4.33
C GLN A 298 2.45 11.51 -4.01
N ARG A 299 2.88 12.60 -3.36
CA ARG A 299 4.26 12.80 -2.88
C ARG A 299 4.57 12.00 -1.63
N ASP A 300 3.57 11.49 -0.91
CA ASP A 300 3.73 10.82 0.38
C ASP A 300 4.25 9.38 0.24
N ASN A 301 5.47 9.27 -0.30
CA ASN A 301 6.21 8.04 -0.44
C ASN A 301 7.71 8.31 -0.31
N GLY A 302 8.46 7.33 0.21
CA GLY A 302 9.91 7.44 0.40
C GLY A 302 10.74 7.30 -0.88
N GLY A 303 10.15 7.60 -2.04
CA GLY A 303 10.81 7.55 -3.33
C GLY A 303 11.79 8.70 -3.55
N CYS A 304 12.62 8.56 -4.58
CA CYS A 304 13.52 9.59 -5.11
C CYS A 304 14.40 10.39 -4.10
N PRO A 305 15.07 9.78 -3.10
CA PRO A 305 15.84 10.55 -2.11
C PRO A 305 16.82 11.55 -2.73
N GLY A 306 16.77 12.80 -2.26
CA GLY A 306 17.57 13.92 -2.73
C GLY A 306 16.94 14.77 -3.85
N THR A 307 15.71 14.46 -4.27
CA THR A 307 14.99 15.21 -5.31
C THR A 307 14.04 16.23 -4.66
N GLY A 308 14.24 17.53 -4.91
CA GLY A 308 13.28 18.57 -4.50
C GLY A 308 12.12 18.74 -5.49
N GLY A 309 10.98 19.25 -5.02
CA GLY A 309 9.88 19.69 -5.87
C GLY A 309 9.23 18.62 -6.76
N SER A 310 9.38 17.33 -6.44
CA SER A 310 8.81 16.27 -7.27
C SER A 310 7.33 16.07 -6.98
N ASP A 311 6.49 16.03 -8.02
CA ASP A 311 5.07 15.68 -7.92
C ASP A 311 4.84 14.23 -7.43
N SER A 312 5.81 13.35 -7.67
CA SER A 312 5.62 11.90 -7.51
C SER A 312 6.24 11.31 -6.25
N CYS A 313 6.97 12.09 -5.45
CA CYS A 313 7.69 11.62 -4.27
C CYS A 313 8.21 12.80 -3.44
N SER A 314 8.43 12.56 -2.15
CA SER A 314 8.83 13.60 -1.19
C SER A 314 10.30 13.99 -1.27
N GLY A 315 11.14 13.18 -1.92
CA GLY A 315 12.58 13.42 -1.95
C GLY A 315 13.33 13.02 -0.68
N ILE A 316 12.67 12.40 0.31
CA ILE A 316 13.31 11.87 1.51
C ILE A 316 13.03 10.38 1.68
N VAL A 317 13.82 9.71 2.51
CA VAL A 317 13.52 8.33 2.90
C VAL A 317 12.44 8.35 3.98
N GLN A 318 11.28 7.78 3.67
CA GLN A 318 10.15 7.61 4.59
C GLN A 318 9.34 6.36 4.22
N ASP A 319 8.43 5.91 5.08
CA ASP A 319 7.46 4.88 4.71
C ASP A 319 6.38 5.43 3.77
N PRO A 320 5.86 4.62 2.83
CA PRO A 320 4.67 4.99 2.08
C PRO A 320 3.55 5.45 3.01
N TRP A 321 3.01 6.64 2.73
CA TRP A 321 1.91 7.25 3.46
C TRP A 321 2.22 7.71 4.89
N TYR A 322 3.49 7.84 5.28
CA TYR A 322 3.87 8.25 6.64
C TYR A 322 3.19 9.55 7.09
N PHE A 323 3.20 10.58 6.22
CA PHE A 323 2.63 11.88 6.58
C PHE A 323 1.11 11.80 6.68
N SER A 324 0.47 11.03 5.79
CA SER A 324 -0.96 10.74 5.81
C SER A 324 -1.36 10.02 7.10
N HIS A 325 -0.64 8.98 7.51
CA HIS A 325 -0.90 8.26 8.75
C HIS A 325 -0.69 9.14 9.98
N THR A 326 0.32 10.01 9.95
CA THR A 326 0.59 10.95 11.05
C THR A 326 -0.53 11.97 11.21
N PHE A 327 -1.07 12.52 10.11
CA PHE A 327 -2.12 13.55 10.18
C PHE A 327 -3.55 13.01 10.20
N ALA A 328 -3.81 11.78 9.75
CA ALA A 328 -5.16 11.19 9.69
C ALA A 328 -5.96 11.28 11.01
N PRO A 329 -5.38 11.05 12.20
CA PRO A 329 -6.11 11.12 13.47
C PRO A 329 -6.60 12.53 13.85
N PHE A 330 -6.12 13.58 13.16
CA PHE A 330 -6.56 14.97 13.38
C PHE A 330 -8.05 15.14 13.09
N THR A 331 -8.56 14.38 12.11
CA THR A 331 -9.97 14.42 11.74
C THR A 331 -10.84 13.91 12.88
N GLY A 332 -11.75 14.76 13.38
CA GLY A 332 -12.68 14.39 14.46
C GLY A 332 -12.24 14.78 15.87
N GLY A 333 -11.24 15.66 15.99
CA GLY A 333 -10.90 16.33 17.25
C GLY A 333 -9.60 15.92 17.91
N GLY A 334 -8.80 15.07 17.27
CA GLY A 334 -7.44 14.71 17.70
C GLY A 334 -7.39 13.86 18.97
N GLY A 335 -6.80 12.68 18.88
CA GLY A 335 -6.06 12.07 19.99
C GLY A 335 -4.57 12.34 19.79
N PRO A 336 -3.68 12.11 20.76
CA PRO A 336 -2.25 12.05 20.46
C PRO A 336 -2.01 11.06 19.31
N VAL A 337 -1.06 11.34 18.40
CA VAL A 337 -0.69 10.36 17.35
C VAL A 337 -0.35 9.06 18.06
N ALA A 338 -1.08 7.99 17.76
CA ALA A 338 -0.68 6.69 18.25
C ALA A 338 0.62 6.35 17.50
N ASP A 339 1.70 6.13 18.25
CA ASP A 339 2.92 5.58 17.68
C ASP A 339 2.58 4.29 16.95
N ASP A 340 3.16 4.04 15.78
CA ASP A 340 3.02 2.77 15.07
C ASP A 340 4.26 2.49 14.22
N PHE A 341 4.50 1.23 13.89
CA PHE A 341 5.64 0.79 13.08
C PHE A 341 5.24 -0.35 12.13
N SER A 342 5.98 -0.50 11.05
CA SER A 342 5.82 -1.61 10.10
C SER A 342 6.94 -2.64 10.29
N LEU A 343 6.69 -3.88 9.87
CA LEU A 343 7.67 -4.98 9.92
C LEU A 343 7.62 -5.79 8.61
N ALA A 344 8.77 -5.97 7.98
CA ALA A 344 8.90 -6.77 6.76
C ALA A 344 10.13 -7.68 6.79
N VAL A 345 10.07 -8.80 6.07
CA VAL A 345 11.21 -9.74 5.89
C VAL A 345 11.55 -9.86 4.40
N ALA A 346 12.81 -9.64 4.04
CA ALA A 346 13.28 -9.69 2.66
C ALA A 346 14.61 -10.48 2.51
N PRO A 347 14.68 -11.52 1.66
CA PRO A 347 13.57 -12.07 0.87
C PRO A 347 12.51 -12.77 1.75
N GLY A 348 11.26 -12.81 1.30
CA GLY A 348 10.15 -13.49 2.00
C GLY A 348 10.22 -15.02 1.96
N SER A 349 11.21 -15.58 1.26
CA SER A 349 11.47 -17.02 1.20
C SER A 349 12.97 -17.32 1.09
N ALA A 350 13.42 -18.42 1.70
CA ALA A 350 14.81 -18.87 1.64
C ALA A 350 14.92 -20.40 1.70
N SER A 351 16.02 -20.96 1.19
CA SER A 351 16.32 -22.40 1.24
C SER A 351 17.63 -22.66 1.97
N VAL A 352 17.72 -23.79 2.67
CA VAL A 352 18.92 -24.23 3.41
C VAL A 352 19.04 -25.75 3.36
N ALA A 353 20.25 -26.28 3.23
CA ALA A 353 20.51 -27.72 3.34
C ALA A 353 20.69 -28.14 4.82
N PRO A 354 20.50 -29.41 5.17
CA PRO A 354 20.80 -29.91 6.51
C PRO A 354 22.29 -29.66 6.82
N GLY A 355 22.58 -29.07 7.97
CA GLY A 355 23.92 -28.61 8.35
C GLY A 355 24.31 -27.23 7.80
N GLY A 356 23.44 -26.57 7.03
CA GLY A 356 23.67 -25.25 6.46
C GLY A 356 22.99 -24.10 7.20
N SER A 357 23.21 -22.88 6.71
CA SER A 357 22.52 -21.67 7.17
C SER A 357 22.10 -20.77 6.01
N THR A 358 21.09 -19.94 6.26
CA THR A 358 20.62 -18.88 5.36
C THR A 358 20.22 -17.65 6.17
N SER A 359 19.94 -16.54 5.51
CA SER A 359 19.54 -15.30 6.21
C SER A 359 18.62 -14.42 5.37
N ALA A 360 17.83 -13.59 6.06
CA ALA A 360 17.00 -12.54 5.49
C ALA A 360 17.15 -11.24 6.30
N ALA A 361 16.90 -10.10 5.68
CA ALA A 361 16.78 -8.83 6.38
C ALA A 361 15.41 -8.72 7.03
N VAL A 362 15.38 -8.24 8.26
CA VAL A 362 14.17 -7.80 8.98
C VAL A 362 14.21 -6.28 8.98
N ASN A 363 13.29 -5.65 8.26
CA ASN A 363 13.21 -4.21 8.16
C ASN A 363 12.05 -3.72 9.02
N THR A 364 12.29 -2.70 9.84
CA THR A 364 11.24 -1.95 10.52
C THR A 364 11.19 -0.54 9.96
N ALA A 365 10.03 0.08 10.03
CA ALA A 365 9.91 1.49 9.73
C ALA A 365 8.79 2.13 10.54
N VAL A 366 8.82 3.45 10.69
CA VAL A 366 7.82 4.19 11.47
C VAL A 366 6.60 4.38 10.57
N VAL A 367 5.41 4.03 11.06
CA VAL A 367 4.15 4.23 10.33
C VAL A 367 3.50 5.54 10.76
N SER A 368 3.50 5.83 12.06
CA SER A 368 3.01 7.09 12.63
C SER A 368 3.72 7.37 13.95
N GLY A 369 3.78 8.65 14.34
CA GLY A 369 4.37 9.07 15.61
C GLY A 369 5.90 8.94 15.62
N ALA A 370 6.46 8.66 16.80
CA ALA A 370 7.90 8.65 17.01
C ALA A 370 8.55 7.28 16.74
N ALA A 371 9.83 7.31 16.39
CA ALA A 371 10.61 6.08 16.24
C ALA A 371 10.93 5.47 17.61
N HIS A 372 10.31 4.32 17.91
CA HIS A 372 10.52 3.58 19.16
C HIS A 372 11.44 2.37 19.00
N ALA A 373 11.97 1.87 20.11
CA ALA A 373 12.71 0.61 20.13
C ALA A 373 11.74 -0.58 19.90
N VAL A 374 11.92 -1.28 18.78
CA VAL A 374 11.21 -2.47 18.37
C VAL A 374 12.00 -3.70 18.82
N ALA A 375 11.47 -4.45 19.77
CA ALA A 375 12.00 -5.76 20.14
C ALA A 375 11.57 -6.81 19.11
N LEU A 376 12.53 -7.55 18.56
CA LEU A 376 12.35 -8.51 17.48
C LEU A 376 12.58 -9.94 18.01
N THR A 377 11.66 -10.84 17.68
CA THR A 377 11.77 -12.27 17.98
C THR A 377 11.41 -13.10 16.76
N ALA A 378 11.94 -14.32 16.68
CA ALA A 378 11.58 -15.28 15.64
C ALA A 378 11.00 -16.56 16.27
N SER A 379 9.96 -17.11 15.67
CA SER A 379 9.28 -18.33 16.11
C SER A 379 8.85 -19.18 14.91
N GLY A 380 8.34 -20.39 15.17
CA GLY A 380 7.87 -21.31 14.11
C GLY A 380 8.96 -22.21 13.49
N ALA A 381 10.20 -22.16 13.99
CA ALA A 381 11.26 -23.05 13.56
C ALA A 381 10.95 -24.53 13.94
N PRO A 382 11.09 -25.49 13.02
CA PRO A 382 10.88 -26.91 13.32
C PRO A 382 12.04 -27.50 14.15
N ALA A 383 11.86 -28.73 14.62
CA ALA A 383 12.93 -29.46 15.29
C ALA A 383 14.18 -29.58 14.40
N GLY A 384 15.35 -29.24 14.97
CA GLY A 384 16.62 -29.20 14.24
C GLY A 384 16.89 -27.90 13.49
N VAL A 385 15.99 -26.91 13.54
CA VAL A 385 16.22 -25.58 12.96
C VAL A 385 16.24 -24.52 14.06
N THR A 386 17.20 -23.60 14.00
CA THR A 386 17.26 -22.42 14.87
C THR A 386 17.10 -21.16 14.03
N ALA A 387 16.28 -20.21 14.49
CA ALA A 387 16.10 -18.90 13.88
C ALA A 387 16.41 -17.82 14.92
N SER A 388 17.32 -16.89 14.61
CA SER A 388 17.73 -15.80 15.49
C SER A 388 17.78 -14.47 14.75
N VAL A 389 17.37 -13.39 15.42
CA VAL A 389 17.40 -12.03 14.87
C VAL A 389 18.48 -11.24 15.60
N ASP A 390 19.39 -10.61 14.85
CA ASP A 390 20.48 -9.79 15.40
C ASP A 390 20.65 -8.46 14.63
N PRO A 391 20.59 -7.30 15.30
CA PRO A 391 20.27 -7.13 16.73
C PRO A 391 18.82 -7.52 17.05
N ALA A 392 18.59 -8.00 18.28
CA ALA A 392 17.25 -8.36 18.76
C ALA A 392 16.36 -7.14 19.06
N THR A 393 16.92 -5.93 19.05
CA THR A 393 16.17 -4.68 19.16
C THR A 393 16.72 -3.68 18.16
N VAL A 394 15.83 -3.01 17.43
CA VAL A 394 16.16 -1.91 16.52
C VAL A 394 15.26 -0.72 16.83
N THR A 395 15.73 0.50 16.64
CA THR A 395 14.81 1.64 16.55
C THR A 395 14.00 1.51 15.25
N ALA A 396 12.70 1.78 15.28
CA ALA A 396 11.85 1.78 14.07
C ALA A 396 12.48 2.65 12.98
N GLY A 397 12.62 2.11 11.77
CA GLY A 397 13.43 2.65 10.67
C GLY A 397 14.78 1.95 10.50
N GLY A 398 15.18 1.13 11.49
CA GLY A 398 16.37 0.29 11.45
C GLY A 398 16.11 -1.09 10.84
N SER A 399 17.18 -1.87 10.71
CA SER A 399 17.11 -3.24 10.23
C SER A 399 17.92 -4.21 11.10
N ALA A 400 17.51 -5.47 11.08
CA ALA A 400 18.22 -6.58 11.71
C ALA A 400 18.39 -7.74 10.73
N ARG A 401 19.27 -8.68 11.05
CA ARG A 401 19.49 -9.90 10.28
C ARG A 401 18.79 -11.08 10.96
N LEU A 402 17.83 -11.68 10.27
CA LEU A 402 17.32 -13.01 10.60
C LEU A 402 18.30 -14.06 10.05
N THR A 403 18.90 -14.87 10.92
CA THR A 403 19.73 -16.01 10.55
C THR A 403 18.99 -17.29 10.89
N VAL A 404 18.94 -18.21 9.93
CA VAL A 404 18.30 -19.52 10.09
C VAL A 404 19.34 -20.61 9.82
N THR A 405 19.54 -21.50 10.79
CA THR A 405 20.50 -22.60 10.71
C THR A 405 19.77 -23.92 10.87
N ALA A 406 20.01 -24.85 9.95
CA ALA A 406 19.49 -26.21 10.01
C ALA A 406 20.59 -27.16 10.50
N SER A 407 20.31 -27.99 11.49
CA SER A 407 21.19 -29.09 11.88
C SER A 407 21.26 -30.14 10.78
N ALA A 408 22.26 -31.04 10.86
CA ALA A 408 22.34 -32.19 9.95
C ALA A 408 21.13 -33.14 10.06
N SER A 409 20.38 -33.07 11.17
CA SER A 409 19.18 -33.87 11.43
C SER A 409 17.87 -33.13 11.16
N ALA A 410 17.92 -31.89 10.68
CA ALA A 410 16.73 -31.11 10.38
C ALA A 410 15.88 -31.81 9.31
N ALA A 411 14.59 -32.00 9.60
CA ALA A 411 13.69 -32.69 8.68
C ALA A 411 13.45 -31.83 7.42
N PRO A 412 13.60 -32.41 6.21
CA PRO A 412 13.28 -31.71 4.98
C PRO A 412 11.81 -31.27 4.95
N GLY A 413 11.53 -30.08 4.41
CA GLY A 413 10.18 -29.53 4.36
C GLY A 413 10.14 -28.00 4.25
N THR A 414 8.94 -27.46 4.17
CA THR A 414 8.69 -26.01 4.13
C THR A 414 8.07 -25.56 5.45
N TYR A 415 8.65 -24.53 6.07
CA TYR A 415 8.30 -24.07 7.41
C TYR A 415 8.13 -22.55 7.43
N PRO A 416 7.02 -22.02 7.97
CA PRO A 416 6.86 -20.58 8.17
C PRO A 416 7.63 -20.14 9.42
N ILE A 417 8.67 -19.32 9.24
CA ILE A 417 9.35 -18.64 10.34
C ILE A 417 8.69 -17.28 10.51
N THR A 418 8.04 -17.07 11.66
CA THR A 418 7.33 -15.82 11.97
C THR A 418 8.25 -14.91 12.77
N VAL A 419 8.58 -13.75 12.21
CA VAL A 419 9.26 -12.66 12.93
C VAL A 419 8.18 -11.78 13.55
N THR A 420 8.30 -11.52 14.85
CA THR A 420 7.40 -10.65 15.61
C THR A 420 8.18 -9.44 16.11
N GLY A 421 7.69 -8.25 15.79
CA GLY A 421 8.16 -6.99 16.36
C GLY A 421 7.19 -6.50 17.41
N THR A 422 7.69 -5.97 18.53
CA THR A 422 6.88 -5.33 19.56
C THR A 422 7.48 -4.00 20.00
N ALA A 423 6.68 -2.95 20.01
CA ALA A 423 7.04 -1.61 20.52
C ALA A 423 5.79 -0.94 21.11
N GLY A 424 5.91 -0.29 22.28
CA GLY A 424 4.81 0.51 22.85
C GLY A 424 3.48 -0.23 23.10
N GLY A 425 3.49 -1.57 23.19
CA GLY A 425 2.27 -2.39 23.30
C GLY A 425 1.66 -2.85 21.96
N LEU A 426 2.24 -2.43 20.84
CA LEU A 426 1.87 -2.85 19.48
C LEU A 426 2.64 -4.10 19.08
N THR A 427 2.06 -4.89 18.17
CA THR A 427 2.67 -6.12 17.67
C THR A 427 2.42 -6.24 16.17
N HIS A 428 3.49 -6.36 15.40
CA HIS A 428 3.45 -6.61 13.96
C HIS A 428 4.23 -7.88 13.63
N THR A 429 3.83 -8.58 12.57
CA THR A 429 4.45 -9.85 12.17
C THR A 429 4.79 -9.88 10.69
N ALA A 430 5.88 -10.56 10.36
CA ALA A 430 6.30 -10.85 9.00
C ALA A 430 6.79 -12.30 8.92
N VAL A 431 6.60 -12.95 7.77
CA VAL A 431 6.88 -14.39 7.61
C VAL A 431 7.98 -14.62 6.59
N LEU A 432 8.99 -15.40 6.96
CA LEU A 432 9.94 -16.04 6.06
C LEU A 432 9.46 -17.47 5.76
N THR A 433 9.24 -17.79 4.50
CA THR A 433 8.99 -19.17 4.07
C THR A 433 10.33 -19.91 3.91
N LEU A 434 10.73 -20.71 4.90
CA LEU A 434 11.97 -21.49 4.88
C LEU A 434 11.75 -22.85 4.22
N THR A 435 12.65 -23.25 3.33
CA THR A 435 12.74 -24.63 2.81
C THR A 435 14.01 -25.31 3.31
N VAL A 436 13.88 -26.40 4.07
CA VAL A 436 15.00 -27.30 4.42
C VAL A 436 15.06 -28.38 3.34
N SER A 437 16.17 -28.45 2.60
CA SER A 437 16.35 -29.46 1.55
C SER A 437 16.71 -30.82 2.13
N GLY A 438 16.43 -31.90 1.40
CA GLY A 438 16.86 -33.26 1.75
C GLY A 438 15.89 -34.35 1.27
N PRO A 439 16.25 -35.64 1.43
CA PRO A 439 15.48 -36.76 0.90
C PRO A 439 14.12 -36.85 1.62
N GLY A 440 13.04 -36.48 0.92
CA GLY A 440 11.67 -36.50 1.47
C GLY A 440 11.03 -35.13 1.73
N GLY A 441 11.72 -34.02 1.42
CA GLY A 441 11.15 -32.67 1.47
C GLY A 441 11.48 -31.90 0.20
N GLY A 442 10.61 -32.02 -0.80
CA GLY A 442 10.46 -31.07 -1.90
C GLY A 442 11.74 -30.53 -2.57
N SER A 443 12.48 -31.38 -3.29
CA SER A 443 13.05 -31.12 -4.64
C SER A 443 14.09 -32.19 -5.05
N GLY A 444 13.78 -33.04 -6.03
CA GLY A 444 14.68 -33.16 -7.19
C GLY A 444 15.50 -34.43 -7.50
N ALA A 445 15.52 -35.53 -6.74
CA ALA A 445 16.19 -36.77 -7.20
C ALA A 445 15.81 -38.06 -6.45
N LEU A 446 15.96 -39.20 -7.12
CA LEU A 446 15.93 -40.53 -6.51
C LEU A 446 17.19 -40.74 -5.65
N VAL A 447 17.04 -41.11 -4.38
CA VAL A 447 18.17 -41.25 -3.44
C VAL A 447 18.49 -42.73 -3.19
N ASN A 448 19.78 -43.04 -3.04
CA ASN A 448 20.25 -44.41 -2.78
C ASN A 448 19.74 -45.43 -3.82
N GLY A 449 19.70 -45.04 -5.10
CA GLY A 449 19.22 -45.91 -6.18
C GLY A 449 20.16 -47.07 -6.52
N GLY A 450 21.45 -46.95 -6.20
CA GLY A 450 22.43 -48.05 -6.28
C GLY A 450 22.68 -48.76 -4.95
N PHE A 451 21.94 -48.46 -3.88
CA PHE A 451 22.02 -49.15 -2.58
C PHE A 451 23.41 -49.18 -1.88
N GLU A 452 24.37 -48.40 -2.37
CA GLU A 452 25.76 -48.33 -1.87
C GLU A 452 25.89 -47.81 -0.42
N SER A 453 24.81 -47.29 0.17
CA SER A 453 24.79 -46.98 1.61
C SER A 453 24.83 -48.24 2.50
N GLY A 454 24.61 -49.43 1.93
CA GLY A 454 24.47 -50.68 2.68
C GLY A 454 23.15 -50.78 3.46
N ALA A 455 22.26 -49.79 3.34
CA ALA A 455 21.00 -49.72 4.04
C ALA A 455 19.82 -49.54 3.06
N LEU A 456 18.64 -50.02 3.45
CA LEU A 456 17.42 -49.85 2.67
C LEU A 456 16.95 -48.40 2.63
N ALA A 457 17.13 -47.64 3.73
CA ALA A 457 16.69 -46.26 3.79
C ALA A 457 17.31 -45.42 2.64
N PRO A 458 16.53 -44.54 1.98
CA PRO A 458 15.13 -44.15 2.24
C PRO A 458 14.07 -45.02 1.53
N TRP A 459 14.43 -46.16 0.93
CA TRP A 459 13.46 -47.10 0.37
C TRP A 459 12.68 -47.81 1.47
N THR A 460 11.38 -47.93 1.26
CA THR A 460 10.49 -48.73 2.10
C THR A 460 10.17 -50.02 1.38
N CYS A 461 10.47 -51.16 2.01
CA CYS A 461 10.25 -52.48 1.43
C CYS A 461 9.20 -53.27 2.20
N GLU A 462 8.46 -54.11 1.48
CA GLU A 462 7.71 -55.22 2.05
C GLU A 462 8.65 -56.20 2.78
N SER A 463 8.07 -57.03 3.65
CA SER A 463 8.82 -57.91 4.55
C SER A 463 9.79 -58.80 3.77
N GLY A 464 11.06 -58.86 4.22
CA GLY A 464 12.11 -59.68 3.60
C GLY A 464 12.96 -58.97 2.55
N GLY A 465 12.63 -57.72 2.19
CA GLY A 465 13.54 -56.88 1.41
C GLY A 465 14.85 -56.60 2.16
N SER A 466 15.97 -56.55 1.44
CA SER A 466 17.30 -56.35 2.03
C SER A 466 18.30 -55.78 1.02
N VAL A 467 19.34 -55.10 1.49
CA VAL A 467 20.53 -54.81 0.68
C VAL A 467 21.48 -56.01 0.75
N VAL A 468 22.00 -56.46 -0.40
CA VAL A 468 22.90 -57.62 -0.52
C VAL A 468 24.22 -57.23 -1.20
N GLY A 469 25.31 -57.92 -0.88
CA GLY A 469 26.61 -57.73 -1.56
C GLY A 469 26.80 -58.58 -2.82
N THR A 470 25.87 -59.50 -3.11
CA THR A 470 25.87 -60.28 -4.35
C THR A 470 24.48 -60.86 -4.64
N PRO A 471 24.00 -60.83 -5.90
CA PRO A 471 24.60 -60.13 -7.05
C PRO A 471 24.53 -58.61 -6.89
N ALA A 472 25.52 -57.90 -7.44
CA ALA A 472 25.53 -56.44 -7.64
C ALA A 472 25.84 -56.17 -9.13
N HIS A 473 25.26 -55.12 -9.71
CA HIS A 473 25.52 -54.72 -11.10
C HIS A 473 26.65 -53.68 -11.12
N GLY A 474 26.46 -52.59 -10.38
CA GLY A 474 27.44 -51.55 -10.11
C GLY A 474 27.86 -51.60 -8.64
N GLY A 475 29.01 -51.03 -8.30
CA GLY A 475 29.42 -50.88 -6.91
C GLY A 475 29.54 -52.20 -6.12
N SER A 476 29.15 -52.15 -4.84
CA SER A 476 29.30 -53.24 -3.86
C SER A 476 27.98 -53.86 -3.43
N TYR A 477 26.86 -53.20 -3.67
CA TYR A 477 25.57 -53.57 -3.12
C TYR A 477 24.44 -53.50 -4.15
N ALA A 478 23.37 -54.27 -3.92
CA ALA A 478 22.13 -54.14 -4.67
C ALA A 478 20.93 -54.39 -3.75
N LEU A 479 19.76 -53.95 -4.20
CA LEU A 479 18.50 -54.33 -3.55
C LEU A 479 18.15 -55.77 -3.90
N LYS A 480 17.70 -56.52 -2.90
CA LYS A 480 16.99 -57.80 -3.03
C LYS A 480 15.56 -57.64 -2.53
N THR A 481 14.61 -57.96 -3.38
CA THR A 481 13.19 -58.10 -3.05
C THR A 481 12.86 -59.53 -2.60
N ALA A 482 11.77 -59.71 -1.85
CA ALA A 482 11.33 -61.02 -1.37
C ALA A 482 9.84 -61.26 -1.69
N PRO A 483 9.50 -61.61 -2.95
CA PRO A 483 8.15 -62.02 -3.29
C PRO A 483 7.74 -63.29 -2.54
N THR A 484 6.46 -63.39 -2.19
CA THR A 484 5.86 -64.61 -1.61
C THR A 484 4.56 -64.93 -2.35
N SER A 485 3.84 -65.97 -1.94
CA SER A 485 2.49 -66.23 -2.47
C SER A 485 1.47 -65.13 -2.15
N SER A 486 1.76 -64.25 -1.18
CA SER A 486 0.85 -63.19 -0.71
C SER A 486 1.35 -61.77 -0.93
N GLN A 487 2.60 -61.57 -1.38
CA GLN A 487 3.17 -60.23 -1.65
C GLN A 487 4.13 -60.25 -2.85
N THR A 488 4.32 -59.10 -3.50
CA THR A 488 5.26 -58.95 -4.62
C THR A 488 6.69 -58.67 -4.18
N GLY A 489 6.92 -58.40 -2.89
CA GLY A 489 8.22 -58.03 -2.34
C GLY A 489 8.61 -56.60 -2.66
N GLU A 490 7.64 -55.71 -2.82
CA GLU A 490 7.86 -54.35 -3.33
C GLU A 490 8.78 -53.52 -2.44
N CYS A 491 9.69 -52.79 -3.08
CA CYS A 491 10.43 -51.69 -2.47
C CYS A 491 10.15 -50.39 -3.23
N ALA A 492 9.82 -49.32 -2.50
CA ALA A 492 9.38 -48.06 -3.09
C ALA A 492 10.02 -46.83 -2.43
N GLN A 493 10.08 -45.74 -3.19
CA GLN A 493 10.49 -44.42 -2.73
C GLN A 493 9.60 -43.34 -3.34
N THR A 494 9.08 -42.42 -2.53
CA THR A 494 8.27 -41.29 -3.00
C THR A 494 9.16 -40.08 -3.26
N LEU A 495 8.98 -39.48 -4.43
CA LEU A 495 9.73 -38.35 -4.96
C LEU A 495 8.79 -37.17 -5.22
N THR A 496 9.30 -35.94 -5.09
CA THR A 496 8.65 -34.73 -5.60
C THR A 496 9.50 -34.15 -6.71
N LEU A 497 9.00 -34.25 -7.94
CA LEU A 497 9.62 -33.77 -9.17
C LEU A 497 8.87 -32.53 -9.69
N ALA A 498 9.35 -31.90 -10.76
CA ALA A 498 8.63 -30.78 -11.36
C ALA A 498 7.24 -31.24 -11.84
N PRO A 499 6.15 -30.50 -11.56
CA PRO A 499 4.81 -30.82 -12.06
C PRO A 499 4.75 -30.84 -13.58
N ASN A 500 3.86 -31.67 -14.14
CA ASN A 500 3.58 -31.73 -15.59
C ASN A 500 4.84 -31.89 -16.47
N THR A 501 5.87 -32.56 -15.94
CA THR A 501 7.19 -32.67 -16.59
C THR A 501 7.50 -34.12 -16.93
N LYS A 502 8.15 -34.35 -18.07
CA LYS A 502 8.54 -35.68 -18.56
C LYS A 502 9.84 -36.12 -17.90
N TYR A 503 9.87 -37.38 -17.45
CA TYR A 503 11.02 -38.03 -16.83
C TYR A 503 11.13 -39.48 -17.32
N THR A 504 12.28 -40.11 -17.09
CA THR A 504 12.50 -41.54 -17.27
C THR A 504 13.07 -42.14 -15.99
N LEU A 505 12.38 -43.12 -15.42
CA LEU A 505 12.93 -44.01 -14.40
C LEU A 505 13.72 -45.13 -15.09
N ALA A 506 14.99 -45.30 -14.77
CA ALA A 506 15.81 -46.37 -15.31
C ALA A 506 16.57 -47.10 -14.21
N GLY A 507 16.91 -48.37 -14.44
CA GLY A 507 17.70 -49.18 -13.51
C GLY A 507 17.98 -50.56 -14.07
N TRP A 508 18.93 -51.27 -13.46
CA TRP A 508 19.24 -52.66 -13.78
C TRP A 508 18.46 -53.59 -12.87
N VAL A 509 17.85 -54.62 -13.46
CA VAL A 509 17.08 -55.61 -12.72
C VAL A 509 17.51 -57.02 -13.10
N GLN A 510 17.41 -57.96 -12.16
CA GLN A 510 17.72 -59.37 -12.37
C GLN A 510 16.70 -60.24 -11.63
N GLY A 511 16.24 -61.32 -12.26
CA GLY A 511 15.30 -62.26 -11.65
C GLY A 511 14.12 -62.59 -12.56
N SER A 512 13.26 -63.48 -12.06
CA SER A 512 12.03 -63.88 -12.76
C SER A 512 10.94 -62.85 -12.48
N TYR A 513 10.34 -62.30 -13.53
CA TYR A 513 9.27 -61.29 -13.45
C TYR A 513 9.65 -60.07 -12.61
N ALA A 514 10.78 -59.43 -12.96
CA ALA A 514 11.25 -58.21 -12.34
C ALA A 514 10.53 -56.98 -12.92
N TYR A 515 9.81 -56.23 -12.08
CA TYR A 515 9.09 -55.02 -12.46
C TYR A 515 9.77 -53.77 -11.89
N LEU A 516 9.87 -52.73 -12.72
CA LEU A 516 10.26 -51.38 -12.35
C LEU A 516 9.15 -50.43 -12.79
N GLY A 517 8.75 -49.49 -11.94
CA GLY A 517 7.66 -48.59 -12.30
C GLY A 517 7.46 -47.39 -11.39
N VAL A 518 6.45 -46.59 -11.75
CA VAL A 518 5.99 -45.42 -11.02
C VAL A 518 4.48 -45.48 -10.78
N ARG A 519 4.03 -44.95 -9.64
CA ARG A 519 2.62 -44.77 -9.28
C ARG A 519 2.41 -43.44 -8.53
N GLY A 520 1.16 -43.12 -8.19
CA GLY A 520 0.85 -42.04 -7.24
C GLY A 520 1.22 -40.66 -7.76
N GLY A 521 0.62 -40.25 -8.88
CA GLY A 521 0.86 -38.98 -9.59
C GLY A 521 1.38 -39.16 -11.02
N ALA A 522 1.83 -40.38 -11.36
CA ALA A 522 1.99 -40.91 -12.71
C ALA A 522 1.69 -42.42 -12.66
N SER A 523 1.56 -43.09 -13.80
CA SER A 523 1.45 -44.56 -13.84
C SER A 523 2.14 -45.11 -15.08
N ALA A 524 3.23 -45.85 -14.88
CA ALA A 524 3.96 -46.53 -15.93
C ALA A 524 4.84 -47.63 -15.31
N SER A 525 5.06 -48.73 -16.03
CA SER A 525 5.98 -49.78 -15.60
C SER A 525 6.53 -50.56 -16.79
N ALA A 526 7.66 -51.23 -16.57
CA ALA A 526 8.25 -52.20 -17.49
C ALA A 526 8.69 -53.43 -16.69
N TRP A 527 8.85 -54.57 -17.38
CA TRP A 527 9.31 -55.80 -16.73
C TRP A 527 10.16 -56.66 -17.65
N THR A 528 10.94 -57.54 -17.05
CA THR A 528 11.75 -58.55 -17.75
C THR A 528 11.86 -59.82 -16.92
N SER A 529 12.28 -60.93 -17.54
CA SER A 529 12.64 -62.17 -16.88
C SER A 529 14.00 -62.63 -17.38
N SER A 530 15.02 -62.46 -16.56
CA SER A 530 16.40 -62.76 -16.95
C SER A 530 17.21 -63.24 -15.75
N ALA A 531 18.02 -64.26 -15.95
CA ALA A 531 18.97 -64.75 -14.95
C ALA A 531 20.16 -63.80 -14.75
N GLY A 532 20.46 -62.93 -15.75
CA GLY A 532 21.45 -61.86 -15.66
C GLY A 532 20.82 -60.47 -15.66
N TRP A 533 21.62 -59.44 -15.37
CA TRP A 533 21.17 -58.05 -15.34
C TRP A 533 20.59 -57.58 -16.68
N SER A 534 19.44 -56.93 -16.60
CA SER A 534 18.72 -56.32 -17.72
C SER A 534 18.35 -54.89 -17.35
N ARG A 535 18.64 -53.93 -18.24
CA ARG A 535 18.28 -52.53 -18.00
C ARG A 535 16.84 -52.28 -18.42
N LEU A 536 16.04 -51.73 -17.51
CA LEU A 536 14.70 -51.22 -17.79
C LEU A 536 14.72 -49.70 -17.84
N ALA A 537 13.84 -49.12 -18.65
CA ALA A 537 13.57 -47.69 -18.73
C ALA A 537 12.07 -47.46 -18.85
N VAL A 538 11.53 -46.59 -17.99
CA VAL A 538 10.11 -46.34 -17.81
C VAL A 538 9.87 -44.83 -17.96
N PRO A 539 9.49 -44.35 -19.16
CA PRO A 539 9.14 -42.94 -19.33
C PRO A 539 7.80 -42.64 -18.63
N PHE A 540 7.72 -41.49 -17.99
CA PHE A 540 6.50 -41.01 -17.33
C PHE A 540 6.39 -39.48 -17.36
N THR A 541 5.20 -38.96 -17.07
CA THR A 541 4.95 -37.53 -16.89
C THR A 541 4.28 -37.34 -15.54
N THR A 542 4.83 -36.46 -14.70
CA THR A 542 4.23 -36.14 -13.40
C THR A 542 2.91 -35.40 -13.56
N GLY A 543 1.97 -35.66 -12.65
CA GLY A 543 0.74 -34.88 -12.51
C GLY A 543 0.98 -33.50 -11.88
N ALA A 544 -0.10 -32.78 -11.62
CA ALA A 544 -0.05 -31.39 -11.13
C ALA A 544 0.62 -31.23 -9.75
N SER A 545 0.68 -32.26 -8.92
CA SER A 545 1.39 -32.22 -7.63
C SER A 545 2.89 -32.42 -7.74
N GLY A 546 3.41 -32.93 -8.87
CA GLY A 546 4.81 -33.31 -9.02
C GLY A 546 5.25 -34.55 -8.22
N THR A 547 4.41 -35.04 -7.30
CA THR A 547 4.70 -36.23 -6.48
C THR A 547 4.52 -37.51 -7.29
N VAL A 548 5.46 -38.44 -7.16
CA VAL A 548 5.39 -39.81 -7.71
C VAL A 548 6.06 -40.80 -6.76
N THR A 549 5.60 -42.04 -6.73
CA THR A 549 6.27 -43.15 -6.04
C THR A 549 6.91 -44.06 -7.07
N VAL A 550 8.24 -44.16 -7.07
CA VAL A 550 8.97 -45.16 -7.84
C VAL A 550 9.01 -46.47 -7.07
N TYR A 551 9.02 -47.61 -7.76
CA TYR A 551 9.05 -48.92 -7.13
C TYR A 551 9.77 -49.98 -7.96
N LEU A 552 10.26 -51.01 -7.26
CA LEU A 552 10.76 -52.26 -7.81
C LEU A 552 10.06 -53.43 -7.09
N HIS A 553 9.56 -54.42 -7.82
CA HIS A 553 9.00 -55.63 -7.23
C HIS A 553 9.18 -56.87 -8.11
N GLY A 554 8.99 -58.06 -7.54
CA GLY A 554 8.88 -59.32 -8.28
C GLY A 554 7.43 -59.73 -8.49
N TRP A 555 7.18 -61.00 -8.81
CA TRP A 555 5.83 -61.53 -8.96
C TRP A 555 5.48 -62.55 -7.88
N TYR A 556 4.19 -62.66 -7.56
CA TYR A 556 3.70 -63.59 -6.55
C TYR A 556 4.18 -65.02 -6.79
N GLY A 557 4.69 -65.65 -5.73
CA GLY A 557 5.18 -67.03 -5.74
C GLY A 557 6.46 -67.26 -6.56
N GLN A 558 7.11 -66.19 -7.06
CA GLN A 558 8.37 -66.28 -7.77
C GLN A 558 9.57 -66.05 -6.84
N GLY A 559 10.77 -66.36 -7.34
CA GLY A 559 12.02 -66.11 -6.64
C GLY A 559 12.34 -64.61 -6.48
N ALA A 560 13.36 -64.31 -5.66
CA ALA A 560 13.82 -62.95 -5.43
C ALA A 560 14.19 -62.23 -6.74
N VAL A 561 13.86 -60.94 -6.79
CA VAL A 561 14.30 -60.01 -7.83
C VAL A 561 15.28 -59.02 -7.22
N TYR A 562 16.30 -58.68 -7.99
CA TYR A 562 17.34 -57.73 -7.62
C TYR A 562 17.23 -56.46 -8.45
N GLY A 563 17.56 -55.33 -7.84
CA GLY A 563 17.58 -54.03 -8.51
C GLY A 563 18.79 -53.21 -8.10
N ASP A 564 19.40 -52.53 -9.07
CA ASP A 564 20.62 -51.77 -8.87
C ASP A 564 20.75 -50.60 -9.87
N ASP A 565 21.53 -49.59 -9.50
CA ASP A 565 21.76 -48.34 -10.24
C ASP A 565 20.46 -47.63 -10.70
N LEU A 566 19.44 -47.57 -9.85
CA LEU A 566 18.18 -46.90 -10.16
C LEU A 566 18.39 -45.37 -10.21
N SER A 567 17.78 -44.72 -11.21
CA SER A 567 17.86 -43.27 -11.41
C SER A 567 16.59 -42.72 -12.05
N VAL A 568 16.30 -41.45 -11.78
CA VAL A 568 15.25 -40.67 -12.47
C VAL A 568 15.92 -39.47 -13.12
N GLY A 569 15.73 -39.29 -14.42
CA GLY A 569 16.32 -38.22 -15.21
C GLY A 569 15.48 -37.76 -16.38
#